data_AF-A0A939ZLQ7-F1
#
_entry.id   AF-A0A939ZLQ7-F1
#
_cell.length_a   1.000
_cell.length_b   1.000
_cell.length_c   1.000
_cell.angle_alpha   90.00
_cell.angle_beta   90.00
_cell.angle_gamma   90.00
#
_symmetry.space_group_name_H-M   'P 1'
#
loop_
_entity.id
_entity.type
_entity.pdbx_description
1 polymer ?
#
loop_
_entity_poly.entity_id
_entity_poly.type
_entity_poly.pdbx_seq_one_letter_code
_entity_poly.pdbx_strand_id
1 'polypeptide(L)' 'QNHVDRFHLVQLALKNLPQLGNRGAYLYQKMSDKLVEHTQYIHQYGEDLPEVAGWKWEHK' A
#
# COMPACT_ATOMS: atom_id res chain seq x y z
N GLN A 1 3.45 8.98 -11.14
CA GLN A 1 2.41 7.96 -10.89
C GLN A 1 1.11 8.66 -10.53
N ASN A 2 -0.04 8.06 -10.81
CA ASN A 2 -1.36 8.67 -10.55
C ASN A 2 -1.87 8.48 -9.11
N HIS A 3 -1.06 7.91 -8.21
CA HIS A 3 -1.39 7.63 -6.79
C HIS A 3 -2.68 6.81 -6.57
N VAL A 4 -2.99 5.89 -7.50
CA VAL A 4 -4.19 5.03 -7.44
C VAL A 4 -3.84 3.58 -7.10
N ASP A 5 -2.57 3.28 -6.78
CA ASP A 5 -2.23 1.94 -6.29
C ASP A 5 -2.84 1.69 -4.90
N ARG A 6 -2.92 0.40 -4.56
CA ARG A 6 -3.59 -0.09 -3.35
C ARG A 6 -3.02 0.51 -2.06
N PHE A 7 -1.75 0.87 -2.01
CA PHE A 7 -1.15 1.42 -0.79
C PHE A 7 -1.61 2.87 -0.58
N HIS A 8 -1.65 3.68 -1.63
CA HIS A 8 -2.25 5.02 -1.57
C HIS A 8 -3.73 4.99 -1.22
N LEU A 9 -4.49 4.03 -1.76
CA LEU A 9 -5.92 3.89 -1.44
C LEU A 9 -6.14 3.54 0.04
N VAL A 10 -5.30 2.69 0.63
CA VAL A 10 -5.35 2.41 2.08
C VAL A 10 -5.01 3.66 2.89
N GLN A 11 -3.97 4.39 2.53
CA GLN A 11 -3.63 5.66 3.19
C GLN A 11 -4.77 6.68 3.11
N LEU A 12 -5.45 6.79 1.97
CA LEU A 12 -6.61 7.65 1.80
C LEU A 12 -7.77 7.22 2.70
N ALA A 13 -8.07 5.92 2.79
CA ALA A 13 -9.09 5.41 3.70
C ALA A 13 -8.75 5.74 5.17
N LEU A 14 -7.49 5.54 5.58
CA LEU A 14 -7.04 5.85 6.94
C LEU A 14 -7.16 7.34 7.29
N LYS A 15 -6.85 8.24 6.34
CA LYS A 15 -7.04 9.69 6.55
C LYS A 15 -8.50 10.06 6.83
N ASN A 16 -9.45 9.27 6.34
CA ASN A 16 -10.88 9.46 6.56
C ASN A 16 -11.42 8.71 7.80
N LEU A 17 -10.56 7.98 8.52
CA LEU A 17 -10.93 7.21 9.72
C LEU A 17 -10.11 7.64 10.95
N PRO A 18 -10.27 8.89 11.42
CA PRO A 18 -9.49 9.42 12.54
C PRO A 18 -9.69 8.62 13.85
N GLN A 19 -10.82 7.92 14.00
CA GLN A 19 -11.11 7.08 15.15
C GLN A 19 -10.15 5.88 15.33
N LEU A 20 -9.36 5.54 14.30
CA LEU A 20 -8.37 4.47 14.37
C LEU A 20 -7.12 4.86 15.17
N GLY A 21 -6.89 6.16 15.41
CA GLY A 21 -5.79 6.68 16.20
C GLY A 21 -4.44 6.02 15.88
N ASN A 22 -3.75 5.52 16.91
CA ASN A 22 -2.43 4.92 16.79
C ASN A 22 -2.37 3.69 15.86
N ARG A 23 -3.45 2.89 15.79
CA ARG A 23 -3.51 1.73 14.88
C ARG A 23 -3.52 2.20 13.42
N GLY A 24 -4.26 3.26 13.15
CA GLY A 24 -4.27 3.92 11.84
C GLY A 24 -2.90 4.49 11.49
N ALA A 25 -2.23 5.16 12.42
CA ALA A 25 -0.88 5.71 12.21
C ALA A 25 0.16 4.62 11.89
N TYR A 26 0.12 3.49 12.62
CA TYR A 26 1.01 2.36 12.34
C TYR A 26 0.79 1.79 10.93
N LEU A 27 -0.47 1.56 10.56
CA LEU A 27 -0.78 1.05 9.21
C LEU A 27 -0.39 2.05 8.13
N TYR A 28 -0.57 3.35 8.36
CA TYR A 28 -0.14 4.41 7.45
C TYR A 28 1.36 4.35 7.18
N GLN A 29 2.18 4.22 8.24
CA GLN A 29 3.62 4.07 8.11
C GLN A 29 3.98 2.83 7.30
N LYS A 30 3.34 1.68 7.61
CA LYS A 30 3.55 0.44 6.86
C LYS A 30 3.24 0.59 5.37
N MET A 31 2.20 1.34 5.00
CA MET A 31 1.89 1.61 3.59
C MET A 31 2.91 2.54 2.94
N SER A 32 3.45 3.52 3.67
CA SER A 32 4.54 4.38 3.18
C SER A 32 5.80 3.56 2.90
N ASP A 33 6.15 2.64 3.79
CA ASP A 33 7.31 1.76 3.61
C ASP A 33 7.11 0.84 2.39
N LYS A 34 5.88 0.33 2.19
CA LYS A 34 5.52 -0.45 1.00
C LYS A 34 5.59 0.32 -0.31
N LEU A 35 5.26 1.61 -0.32
CA LEU A 35 5.42 2.45 -1.50
C LEU A 35 6.90 2.61 -1.89
N VAL A 36 7.78 2.76 -0.90
CA VAL A 36 9.22 2.82 -1.14
C VAL A 36 9.72 1.49 -1.71
N GLU A 37 9.36 0.37 -1.08
CA GLU A 37 9.71 -0.98 -1.55
C GLU A 37 9.22 -1.23 -2.98
N HIS A 38 7.96 -0.88 -3.27
CA HIS A 38 7.34 -1.07 -4.59
C HIS A 38 8.05 -0.27 -5.67
N THR A 39 8.34 1.00 -5.39
CA THR A 39 9.07 1.88 -6.31
C THR A 39 10.48 1.36 -6.59
N GLN A 40 11.19 0.93 -5.54
CA GLN A 40 12.53 0.34 -5.67
C GLN A 40 12.49 -0.96 -6.48
N TYR A 41 11.51 -1.82 -6.25
CA TYR A 41 11.37 -3.09 -6.96
C TYR A 41 11.09 -2.88 -8.45
N ILE A 42 10.19 -1.95 -8.81
CA ILE A 42 9.95 -1.58 -10.21
C ILE A 42 11.23 -1.04 -10.84
N HIS A 43 11.98 -0.17 -10.16
CA HIS A 43 13.22 0.36 -10.70
C HIS A 43 14.29 -0.71 -10.91
N GLN A 44 14.37 -1.71 -10.03
CA GLN A 44 15.38 -2.75 -10.08
C GLN A 44 15.05 -3.86 -11.09
N TYR A 45 13.79 -4.29 -11.16
CA TYR A 45 13.38 -5.48 -11.91
C TYR A 45 12.45 -5.16 -13.09
N GLY A 46 11.89 -3.95 -13.18
CA GLY A 46 10.95 -3.57 -14.23
C GLY A 46 9.55 -4.18 -14.07
N GLU A 47 9.27 -4.82 -12.94
CA GLU A 47 8.02 -5.53 -12.67
C GLU A 47 7.39 -5.04 -11.35
N ASP A 48 6.10 -5.31 -11.16
CA ASP A 48 5.43 -5.07 -9.88
C ASP A 48 5.92 -6.02 -8.79
N LEU A 49 5.76 -5.61 -7.52
CA LEU A 49 6.05 -6.49 -6.40
C LEU A 49 5.25 -7.82 -6.51
N PRO A 50 5.84 -8.97 -6.16
CA PRO A 50 5.15 -10.26 -6.21
C PRO A 50 3.84 -10.28 -5.41
N GLU A 51 3.78 -9.57 -4.27
CA GLU A 51 2.58 -9.45 -3.45
C GLU A 51 1.44 -8.68 -4.15
N VAL A 52 1.78 -7.81 -5.11
CA VAL A 52 0.81 -7.05 -5.90
C VAL A 52 0.38 -7.88 -7.11
N ALA A 53 1.35 -8.44 -7.84
CA ALA A 53 1.12 -9.21 -9.07
C ALA A 53 0.43 -10.56 -8.80
N GLY A 54 0.79 -11.24 -7.72
CA GLY A 54 0.23 -12.55 -7.36
C GLY A 54 -1.08 -12.49 -6.56
N TRP A 55 -1.58 -11.28 -6.27
CA TRP A 55 -2.74 -11.12 -5.40
C TRP A 55 -4.04 -11.61 -6.05
N LYS A 56 -4.85 -12.30 -5.25
CA LYS A 56 -6.19 -12.76 -5.61
C LYS A 56 -7.14 -12.45 -4.48
N TRP A 57 -8.40 -12.20 -4.82
CA TRP A 57 -9.46 -12.15 -3.83
C TRP A 57 -9.63 -13.53 -3.19
N GLU A 58 -9.55 -13.59 -1.86
CA GLU A 58 -9.99 -14.77 -1.12
C GLU A 58 -11.52 -14.77 -1.05
N HIS A 59 -12.15 -15.91 -1.36
CA HIS A 59 -13.58 -16.07 -1.16
C HIS A 59 -13.89 -16.07 0.34
N LYS A 60 -14.89 -15.29 0.75
CA LYS A 60 -15.39 -15.24 2.13
C LYS A 60 -16.26 -16.43 2.47
#